data_AF-A0A699UDS5-F1
#
_entry.id   AF-A0A699UDS5-F1
#
_cell.length_a   1.000
_cell.length_b   1.000
_cell.length_c   1.000
_cell.angle_alpha   90.00
_cell.angle_beta   90.00
_cell.angle_gamma   90.00
#
_symmetry.space_group_name_H-M   'P 1'
#
loop_
_entity.id
_entity.type
_entity.pdbx_description
1 polymer ?
#
loop_
_entity_poly.entity_id
_entity_poly.type
_entity_poly.pdbx_seq_one_letter_code
_entity_poly.pdbx_strand_id
1 'polypeptide(L)'
;YIKRYHGFKKKPQSESEASKNMISYLKNTEGFKMEYFKVKTYDQILPIFQARFDANMKFLFKSREEMEKEDEEIIKSINETAAQKEAKRRRLREQDKEDKDL
;
A
#
# COMPACT_ATOMS: atom_id res chain seq x y z
N TYR A 1 3.81 -4.33 -14.09
CA TYR A 1 4.71 -3.81 -13.03
C TYR A 1 5.57 -4.92 -12.39
N ILE A 2 5.03 -6.11 -12.11
CA ILE A 2 5.71 -7.26 -11.46
C ILE A 2 6.96 -7.79 -12.19
N LYS A 3 7.04 -7.63 -13.53
CA LYS A 3 8.19 -8.10 -14.33
C LYS A 3 9.50 -7.36 -14.04
N ARG A 4 9.45 -6.06 -13.69
CA ARG A 4 10.66 -5.28 -13.33
C ARG A 4 11.24 -5.73 -11.98
N TYR A 5 10.36 -6.08 -11.03
CA TYR A 5 10.76 -6.52 -9.70
C TYR A 5 11.40 -7.92 -9.70
N HIS A 6 10.97 -8.81 -10.60
CA HIS A 6 11.60 -10.14 -10.75
C HIS A 6 13.06 -10.06 -11.23
N GLY A 7 13.43 -9.02 -11.99
CA GLY A 7 14.83 -8.77 -12.37
C GLY A 7 15.72 -8.48 -11.16
N PHE A 8 15.20 -7.76 -10.17
CA PHE A 8 15.89 -7.46 -8.92
C PHE A 8 15.98 -8.66 -7.96
N LYS A 9 15.14 -9.70 -8.13
CA LYS A 9 15.21 -10.94 -7.34
C LYS A 9 16.24 -11.95 -7.85
N LYS A 10 16.83 -11.76 -9.04
CA LYS A 10 17.98 -12.56 -9.45
C LYS A 10 19.17 -12.19 -8.57
N LYS A 11 19.83 -13.20 -8.00
CA LYS A 11 21.07 -12.99 -7.25
C LYS A 11 22.05 -12.26 -8.17
N PRO A 12 22.56 -11.08 -7.79
CA PRO A 12 23.54 -10.38 -8.61
C PRO A 12 24.76 -11.28 -8.83
N GLN A 13 25.29 -11.35 -10.05
CA GLN A 13 26.47 -12.17 -10.34
C GLN A 13 27.72 -11.63 -9.64
N SER A 14 27.72 -10.35 -9.25
CA SER A 14 28.81 -9.68 -8.53
C SER A 14 28.33 -8.47 -7.74
N GLU A 15 29.12 -8.01 -6.76
CA GLU A 15 28.89 -6.77 -6.02
C GLU A 15 28.85 -5.52 -6.91
N SER A 16 29.57 -5.54 -8.04
CA SER A 16 29.52 -4.46 -9.04
C SER A 16 28.16 -4.36 -9.72
N GLU A 17 27.57 -5.51 -10.07
CA GLU A 17 26.23 -5.56 -10.65
C GLU A 17 25.17 -5.15 -9.62
N ALA A 18 25.30 -5.63 -8.38
CA ALA A 18 24.46 -5.23 -7.26
C ALA A 18 24.51 -3.71 -7.01
N SER A 19 25.72 -3.12 -7.00
CA SER A 19 25.93 -1.68 -6.85
C SER A 19 25.21 -0.89 -7.94
N LYS A 20 25.35 -1.30 -9.21
CA LYS A 20 24.69 -0.62 -10.35
C LYS A 20 23.17 -0.65 -10.21
N ASN A 21 22.61 -1.77 -9.78
CA ASN A 21 21.18 -1.91 -9.58
C ASN A 21 20.67 -1.01 -8.45
N MET A 22 21.39 -0.94 -7.32
CA MET A 22 21.07 -0.04 -6.20
C MET A 22 21.14 1.44 -6.60
N ILE A 23 22.20 1.84 -7.31
CA ILE A 23 22.37 3.22 -7.81
C ILE A 23 21.24 3.57 -8.79
N SER A 24 20.90 2.66 -9.71
CA SER A 24 19.81 2.87 -10.68
C SER A 24 18.47 3.06 -9.98
N TYR A 25 18.18 2.26 -8.95
CA TYR A 25 16.99 2.44 -8.12
C TYR A 25 16.98 3.84 -7.46
N LEU A 26 18.06 4.21 -6.77
CA LEU A 26 18.18 5.50 -6.08
C LEU A 26 18.02 6.69 -7.03
N LYS A 27 18.57 6.61 -8.24
CA LYS A 27 18.35 7.61 -9.29
C LYS A 27 16.87 7.75 -9.65
N ASN A 28 16.17 6.63 -9.80
CA ASN A 28 14.78 6.62 -10.26
C ASN A 28 13.78 7.04 -9.17
N THR A 29 14.04 6.73 -7.91
CA THR A 29 13.10 7.03 -6.81
C THR A 29 13.33 8.39 -6.18
N GLU A 30 14.58 8.85 -6.12
CA GLU A 30 14.97 10.03 -5.32
C GLU A 30 15.71 11.08 -6.17
N GLY A 31 15.91 10.83 -7.47
CA GLY A 31 16.59 11.77 -8.36
C GLY A 31 18.10 11.93 -8.08
N PHE A 32 18.72 10.98 -7.38
CA PHE A 32 20.16 11.06 -7.12
C PHE A 32 20.98 11.13 -8.41
N LYS A 33 21.98 12.00 -8.43
CA LYS A 33 22.94 12.12 -9.53
C LYS A 33 23.90 10.92 -9.55
N MET A 34 24.19 10.39 -10.74
CA MET A 34 25.12 9.27 -10.90
C MET A 34 26.53 9.62 -10.38
N GLU A 35 26.93 10.87 -10.54
CA GLU A 35 28.24 11.40 -10.11
C GLU A 35 28.48 11.19 -8.62
N TYR A 36 27.43 11.24 -7.79
CA TYR A 36 27.52 11.06 -6.35
C TYR A 36 28.06 9.66 -5.97
N PHE A 37 27.73 8.64 -6.77
CA PHE A 37 28.10 7.26 -6.49
C PHE A 37 29.37 6.80 -7.21
N LYS A 38 29.92 7.58 -8.14
CA LYS A 38 31.12 7.19 -8.92
C LYS A 38 32.35 6.89 -8.05
N VAL A 39 32.45 7.53 -6.89
CA VAL A 39 33.55 7.35 -5.93
C VAL A 39 33.15 6.51 -4.70
N LYS A 40 31.94 5.93 -4.69
CA LYS A 40 31.42 5.17 -3.55
C LYS A 40 31.64 3.68 -3.75
N THR A 41 32.07 3.01 -2.69
CA THR A 41 32.17 1.55 -2.67
C THR A 41 30.80 0.91 -2.41
N TYR A 42 30.69 -0.39 -2.66
CA TYR A 42 29.49 -1.17 -2.35
C TYR A 42 29.03 -0.97 -0.91
N ASP A 43 29.94 -1.08 0.06
CA ASP A 43 29.66 -0.92 1.50
C ASP A 43 29.14 0.47 1.88
N GLN A 44 29.47 1.50 1.10
CA GLN A 44 28.95 2.85 1.30
C GLN A 44 27.60 3.07 0.63
N ILE A 45 27.33 2.39 -0.50
CA ILE A 45 26.07 2.49 -1.24
C ILE A 45 24.97 1.69 -0.54
N LEU A 46 25.29 0.50 -0.03
CA LEU A 46 24.36 -0.42 0.61
C LEU A 46 23.52 0.23 1.71
N PRO A 47 24.09 0.92 2.73
CA PRO A 47 23.29 1.53 3.79
C PRO A 47 22.38 2.65 3.28
N ILE A 48 22.82 3.41 2.27
CA ILE A 48 22.01 4.47 1.65
C ILE A 48 20.80 3.85 0.94
N PHE A 49 21.04 2.79 0.17
CA PHE A 49 19.97 2.06 -0.51
C PHE A 49 18.98 1.47 0.49
N GLN A 50 19.47 0.81 1.53
CA GLN A 50 18.61 0.15 2.52
C GLN A 50 17.73 1.14 3.28
N ALA A 51 18.30 2.25 3.75
CA ALA A 51 17.51 3.29 4.43
C ALA A 51 16.38 3.85 3.54
N ARG A 52 16.65 4.04 2.23
CA ARG A 52 15.64 4.53 1.28
C ARG A 52 14.61 3.48 0.92
N PHE A 53 15.05 2.24 0.72
CA PHE A 53 14.16 1.12 0.45
C PHE A 53 13.19 0.89 1.62
N ASP A 54 13.71 0.87 2.85
CA ASP A 54 12.91 0.66 4.05
C ASP A 54 11.90 1.81 4.27
N ALA A 55 12.32 3.06 4.05
CA ALA A 55 11.42 4.21 4.12
C ALA A 55 10.29 4.11 3.08
N ASN A 56 10.62 3.75 1.83
CA ASN A 56 9.63 3.55 0.77
C ASN A 56 8.67 2.40 1.08
N MET A 57 9.17 1.27 1.59
CA MET A 57 8.33 0.15 2.00
C MET A 57 7.41 0.54 3.14
N LYS A 58 7.91 1.26 4.16
CA LYS A 58 7.10 1.75 5.28
C LYS A 58 6.00 2.68 4.80
N PHE A 59 6.29 3.58 3.86
CA PHE A 59 5.30 4.47 3.27
C PHE A 59 4.21 3.69 2.52
N LEU A 60 4.60 2.75 1.65
CA LEU A 60 3.67 1.93 0.87
C LEU A 60 2.79 1.02 1.74
N PHE A 61 3.35 0.43 2.80
CA PHE A 61 2.57 -0.38 3.74
C PHE A 61 1.61 0.48 4.55
N LYS A 62 2.06 1.66 5.00
CA LYS A 62 1.19 2.59 5.73
C LYS A 62 0.01 3.05 4.88
N SER A 63 0.25 3.43 3.62
CA SER A 63 -0.84 3.84 2.72
C SER A 63 -1.80 2.68 2.43
N ARG A 64 -1.30 1.45 2.37
CA ARG A 64 -2.14 0.26 2.15
C ARG A 64 -3.03 -0.01 3.37
N GLU A 65 -2.47 0.04 4.57
CA GLU A 65 -3.22 -0.17 5.81
C GLU A 65 -4.26 0.94 6.03
N GLU A 66 -3.94 2.19 5.69
CA GLU A 66 -4.88 3.31 5.73
C GLU A 66 -6.05 3.10 4.76
N MET A 67 -5.78 2.69 3.51
CA MET A 67 -6.85 2.36 2.55
C MET A 67 -7.72 1.18 3.00
N GLU A 68 -7.10 0.11 3.54
CA GLU A 68 -7.85 -1.05 4.04
C GLU A 68 -8.77 -0.65 5.22
N LYS A 69 -8.33 0.25 6.10
CA LYS A 69 -9.15 0.81 7.19
C LYS A 69 -10.31 1.68 6.67
N GLU A 70 -10.04 2.53 5.68
CA GLU A 70 -11.08 3.36 5.06
C GLU A 70 -12.15 2.49 4.40
N ASP A 71 -11.75 1.43 3.68
CA ASP A 71 -12.67 0.46 3.08
C ASP A 71 -13.53 -0.25 4.13
N GLU A 72 -12.94 -0.68 5.25
CA GLU A 72 -13.67 -1.31 6.36
C GLU A 72 -14.70 -0.35 6.99
N GLU A 73 -14.35 0.91 7.20
CA GLU A 73 -15.27 1.93 7.71
C GLU A 73 -16.43 2.19 6.74
N ILE A 74 -16.15 2.29 5.43
CA ILE A 74 -17.17 2.44 4.40
C ILE A 74 -18.14 1.25 4.43
N ILE A 75 -17.62 0.02 4.43
CA ILE A 75 -18.45 -1.20 4.48
C ILE A 75 -19.32 -1.22 5.74
N LYS A 76 -18.75 -0.87 6.90
CA LYS A 76 -19.49 -0.80 8.17
C LYS A 76 -20.64 0.21 8.08
N SER A 77 -20.39 1.40 7.54
CA SER A 77 -21.39 2.46 7.38
C SER A 77 -22.56 2.05 6.45
N ILE A 78 -22.26 1.29 5.38
CA ILE A 78 -23.26 0.76 4.45
C ILE A 78 -24.16 -0.26 5.16
N ASN A 79 -23.56 -1.18 5.92
CA ASN A 79 -24.29 -2.22 6.64
C ASN A 79 -25.18 -1.64 7.74
N GLU A 80 -24.70 -0.65 8.49
CA GLU A 80 -25.50 0.07 9.49
C GLU A 80 -26.69 0.78 8.85
N THR A 81 -26.48 1.47 7.71
CA THR A 81 -27.54 2.12 6.96
C THR A 81 -28.57 1.12 6.44
N ALA A 82 -28.13 -0.05 5.94
CA ALA A 82 -29.01 -1.11 5.49
C ALA A 82 -29.88 -1.65 6.63
N ALA A 83 -29.28 -1.91 7.80
CA ALA A 83 -29.99 -2.36 9.00
C ALA A 83 -31.04 -1.36 9.47
N GLN A 84 -30.72 -0.06 9.49
CA GLN A 84 -31.68 1.00 9.85
C GLN A 84 -32.86 1.06 8.88
N LYS A 85 -32.60 0.97 7.56
CA LYS A 85 -33.67 0.93 6.54
C LYS A 85 -34.55 -0.30 6.71
N GLU A 86 -33.98 -1.46 7.02
CA GLU A 86 -34.75 -2.68 7.25
C GLU A 86 -35.61 -2.59 8.52
N ALA A 87 -35.06 -2.09 9.63
CA ALA A 87 -35.79 -1.89 10.88
C ALA A 87 -37.00 -0.95 10.68
N LYS A 88 -36.82 0.15 9.94
CA LYS A 88 -37.92 1.07 9.60
C LYS A 88 -39.01 0.39 8.76
N ARG A 89 -38.62 -0.44 7.78
CA ARG A 89 -39.57 -1.23 6.97
C ARG A 89 -40.34 -2.26 7.79
N ARG A 90 -39.70 -2.90 8.78
CA ARG A 90 -40.37 -3.87 9.68
C ARG A 90 -41.44 -3.20 10.52
N ARG A 91 -41.12 -2.05 11.15
CA ARG A 91 -42.09 -1.27 11.94
C ARG A 91 -43.30 -0.82 11.11
N LEU A 92 -43.07 -0.36 9.87
CA LEU A 92 -44.16 0.04 8.98
C LEU A 92 -45.11 -1.14 8.68
N ARG A 93 -44.55 -2.33 8.42
CA ARG A 93 -45.34 -3.54 8.17
C ARG A 93 -46.09 -4.07 9.39
N GLU A 94 -45.62 -3.79 10.61
CA GLU A 94 -46.32 -4.15 11.85
C GLU A 94 -47.51 -3.22 12.07
N GLN A 95 -47.31 -1.91 11.93
CA GLN A 95 -48.39 -0.92 12.02
C GLN A 95 -49.49 -1.16 10.97
N ASP A 96 -49.12 -1.44 9.72
CA ASP A 96 -50.08 -1.76 8.64
C ASP A 96 -50.92 -3.03 8.90
N LYS A 97 -50.46 -3.93 9.80
CA LYS A 97 -51.21 -5.12 10.20
C LYS A 97 -52.15 -4.81 11.37
N GLU A 98 -51.66 -4.08 12.38
CA GLU A 98 -52.47 -3.66 13.53
C GLU A 98 -53.67 -2.80 13.09
N ASP A 99 -53.48 -1.89 12.12
CA ASP A 99 -54.55 -1.04 11.58
C ASP A 99 -55.58 -1.80 10.73
N LYS A 100 -55.28 -3.03 10.26
CA LYS A 100 -56.20 -3.88 9.48
C LYS A 100 -57.01 -4.86 10.32
N ASP A 101 -56.55 -5.14 11.53
CA ASP A 101 -57.22 -6.03 12.49
C ASP A 101 -58.16 -5.27 13.44
N LEU A 102 -58.31 -3.94 13.26
CA LEU A 102 -59.26 -3.04 13.94
C LEU A 102 -60.51 -2.78 13.07
#